data_AF-A0A562KKF4-F1
#
_entry.id   AF-A0A562KKF4-F1
#
_cell.length_a   1.000
_cell.length_b   1.000
_cell.length_c   1.000
_cell.angle_alpha   90.00
_cell.angle_beta   90.00
_cell.angle_gamma   90.00
#
_symmetry.space_group_name_H-M   'P 1'
#
loop_
_entity.id
_entity.type
_entity.pdbx_description
1 polymer ?
#
loop_
_entity_poly.entity_id
_entity_poly.type
_entity_poly.pdbx_seq_one_letter_code
_entity_poly.pdbx_strand_id
1 'polypeptide(L)'
;MQLNLSRYSMGFLELFSSDRVELRGSGTLLRIGNTYGILTAAHVWQVVRELEIVGIYLYPPRSTEMHSIWEEVRLMDAVTFKNRDEDEYGPDLAFIRIRKGKAVSIELHGAFLSFEKDEQRVRTETPEGSKVVDVVVGGVEAMGQKVNMRHDRKLIVQRSLAIVGRATVIDDGREGFDRLELIPESDADFEAPQSYGGMSGGGCFRVYFPEKIRR
;
A
#
# COMPACT_ATOMS: atom_id res chain seq x y z
N MET A 1 8.35 15.51 14.00
CA MET A 1 8.53 14.32 13.15
C MET A 1 7.31 14.23 12.26
N GLN A 2 7.47 14.38 10.94
CA GLN A 2 6.36 14.25 10.00
C GLN A 2 6.24 12.76 9.66
N LEU A 3 5.16 12.11 10.09
CA LEU A 3 4.90 10.73 9.73
C LEU A 3 4.55 10.70 8.24
N ASN A 4 5.34 9.97 7.46
CA ASN A 4 5.13 9.84 6.03
C ASN A 4 4.85 8.37 5.69
N LEU A 5 3.62 7.93 5.97
CA LEU A 5 3.13 6.58 5.68
C LEU A 5 3.16 6.26 4.18
N SER A 6 3.07 7.30 3.35
CA SER A 6 3.08 7.18 1.90
C SER A 6 4.40 6.59 1.37
N ARG A 7 5.52 6.75 2.10
CA ARG A 7 6.82 6.18 1.69
C ARG A 7 6.88 4.66 1.73
N TYR A 8 6.01 4.02 2.51
CA TYR A 8 5.93 2.56 2.59
C TYR A 8 4.85 2.00 1.67
N SER A 9 4.04 2.85 1.08
CA SER A 9 2.89 2.43 0.27
C SER A 9 3.23 2.62 -1.22
N MET A 10 2.59 1.84 -2.08
CA MET A 10 2.78 1.88 -3.53
C MET A 10 1.50 1.43 -4.25
N GLY A 11 1.43 1.59 -5.56
CA GLY A 11 0.46 0.84 -6.37
C GLY A 11 0.99 0.33 -7.70
N PHE A 12 0.32 -0.70 -8.21
CA PHE A 12 0.66 -1.40 -9.44
C PHE A 12 -0.02 -0.73 -10.62
N LEU A 13 0.75 -0.49 -11.68
CA LEU A 13 0.25 0.07 -12.93
C LEU A 13 0.40 -0.95 -14.04
N GLU A 14 -0.68 -1.25 -14.74
CA GLU A 14 -0.58 -1.86 -16.07
C GLU A 14 -0.23 -0.78 -17.08
N LEU A 15 0.73 -1.07 -17.94
CA LEU A 15 1.24 -0.15 -18.94
C LEU A 15 0.69 -0.53 -20.31
N PHE A 16 -0.22 0.27 -20.85
CA PHE A 16 -0.74 0.08 -22.21
C PHE A 16 0.08 0.86 -23.23
N SER A 17 -0.03 0.50 -24.51
CA SER A 17 0.65 1.21 -25.60
C SER A 17 0.25 2.68 -25.67
N SER A 18 1.27 3.49 -25.97
CA SER A 18 1.32 4.94 -26.16
C SER A 18 0.84 5.84 -25.03
N ASP A 19 -0.27 5.61 -24.31
CA ASP A 19 -0.82 6.70 -23.49
C ASP A 19 -1.69 6.37 -22.27
N ARG A 20 -1.82 5.10 -21.90
CA ARG A 20 -2.74 4.70 -20.83
C ARG A 20 -2.02 3.85 -19.80
N VAL A 21 -2.28 4.14 -18.53
CA VAL A 21 -1.92 3.22 -17.44
C VAL A 21 -3.16 2.97 -16.60
N GLU A 22 -3.25 1.78 -16.03
CA GLU A 22 -4.37 1.43 -15.16
C GLU A 22 -3.86 0.99 -13.81
N LEU A 23 -4.51 1.48 -12.76
CA LEU A 23 -4.23 1.04 -11.40
C LEU A 23 -4.77 -0.39 -11.22
N ARG A 24 -3.89 -1.35 -10.97
CA ARG A 24 -4.24 -2.77 -10.75
C ARG A 24 -4.34 -3.16 -9.28
N GLY A 25 -3.97 -2.26 -8.38
CA GLY A 25 -4.03 -2.48 -6.95
C GLY A 25 -2.96 -1.68 -6.22
N SER A 26 -2.97 -1.79 -4.90
CA SER A 26 -2.02 -1.13 -4.01
C SER A 26 -1.16 -2.16 -3.28
N GLY A 27 -0.09 -1.69 -2.65
CA GLY A 27 0.85 -2.54 -1.93
C GLY A 27 1.57 -1.79 -0.83
N THR A 28 2.15 -2.55 0.09
CA THR A 28 3.07 -2.06 1.13
C THR A 28 4.45 -2.65 0.91
N LEU A 29 5.46 -1.79 0.86
CA LEU A 29 6.87 -2.15 0.77
C LEU A 29 7.33 -2.75 2.10
N LEU A 30 7.69 -4.03 2.07
CA LEU A 30 8.07 -4.79 3.25
C LEU A 30 9.37 -5.56 3.01
N ARG A 31 10.21 -5.64 4.03
CA ARG A 31 11.41 -6.45 4.10
C ARG A 31 11.25 -7.49 5.21
N ILE A 32 11.47 -8.75 4.85
CA ILE A 32 11.49 -9.90 5.77
C ILE A 32 12.88 -10.54 5.67
N GLY A 33 13.67 -10.42 6.72
CA GLY A 33 15.06 -10.84 6.77
C GLY A 33 15.91 -10.12 5.73
N ASN A 34 16.37 -10.85 4.71
CA ASN A 34 17.11 -10.31 3.56
C ASN A 34 16.26 -10.22 2.28
N THR A 35 14.98 -10.57 2.37
CA THR A 35 14.04 -10.58 1.25
C THR A 35 13.27 -9.27 1.23
N TYR A 36 13.29 -8.60 0.09
CA TYR A 36 12.49 -7.42 -0.18
C TYR A 36 11.25 -7.83 -0.96
N GLY A 37 10.12 -7.20 -0.67
CA GLY A 37 8.89 -7.50 -1.36
C GLY A 37 7.80 -6.47 -1.13
N ILE A 38 6.65 -6.79 -1.71
CA ILE A 38 5.43 -6.01 -1.65
C ILE A 38 4.37 -6.91 -1.03
N LEU A 39 3.83 -6.49 0.12
CA LEU A 39 2.64 -7.08 0.70
C LEU A 39 1.42 -6.45 0.03
N THR A 40 0.52 -7.26 -0.52
CA THR A 40 -0.70 -6.82 -1.21
C THR A 40 -1.81 -7.88 -1.04
N ALA A 41 -2.95 -7.67 -1.68
CA ALA A 41 -4.02 -8.67 -1.73
C ALA A 41 -3.69 -9.80 -2.71
N ALA A 42 -4.15 -11.03 -2.43
CA ALA A 42 -3.86 -12.16 -3.33
C ALA A 42 -4.55 -12.00 -4.69
N HIS A 43 -5.77 -11.47 -4.74
CA HIS A 43 -6.43 -11.17 -6.01
C HIS A 43 -5.70 -10.09 -6.83
N VAL A 44 -5.04 -9.12 -6.18
CA VAL A 44 -4.21 -8.12 -6.88
C VAL A 44 -3.04 -8.82 -7.58
N TRP A 45 -2.36 -9.74 -6.88
CA TRP A 45 -1.32 -10.55 -7.51
C TRP A 45 -1.85 -11.42 -8.65
N GLN A 46 -3.08 -11.96 -8.56
CA GLN A 46 -3.69 -12.72 -9.66
C GLN A 46 -3.84 -11.91 -10.95
N VAL A 47 -4.08 -10.60 -10.84
CA VAL A 47 -4.12 -9.71 -12.01
C VAL A 47 -2.70 -9.35 -12.46
N VAL A 48 -1.84 -8.94 -11.53
CA VAL A 48 -0.47 -8.47 -11.84
C VAL A 48 0.40 -9.56 -12.47
N ARG A 49 0.26 -10.82 -12.03
CA ARG A 49 1.07 -11.95 -12.53
C ARG A 49 0.85 -12.29 -14.01
N GLU A 50 -0.26 -11.84 -14.58
CA GLU A 50 -0.62 -12.08 -15.98
C GLU A 50 -0.05 -10.99 -16.91
N LEU A 51 0.54 -9.93 -16.36
CA LEU A 51 1.20 -8.87 -17.12
C LEU A 51 2.61 -9.31 -17.53
N GLU A 52 3.13 -8.76 -18.63
CA GLU A 52 4.54 -8.94 -19.00
C GLU A 52 5.46 -8.01 -18.18
N ILE A 53 5.05 -6.74 -18.10
CA ILE A 53 5.72 -5.67 -17.37
C ILE A 53 4.69 -5.00 -16.47
N VAL A 54 5.08 -4.74 -15.22
CA VAL A 54 4.28 -3.98 -14.28
C VAL A 54 5.01 -2.69 -13.90
N GLY A 55 4.29 -1.57 -13.96
CA GLY A 55 4.73 -0.29 -13.41
C GLY A 55 4.52 -0.28 -11.89
N ILE A 56 5.46 0.33 -11.18
CA ILE A 56 5.38 0.54 -9.73
C ILE A 56 5.38 2.05 -9.53
N TYR A 57 4.28 2.61 -9.04
CA TYR A 57 4.27 4.00 -8.60
C TYR A 57 4.33 4.07 -7.08
N LEU A 58 5.14 5.02 -6.62
CA LEU A 58 5.34 5.32 -5.21
C LEU A 58 4.65 6.63 -4.88
N TYR A 59 4.30 6.85 -3.61
CA TYR A 59 3.75 8.12 -3.17
C TYR A 59 4.89 9.04 -2.75
N PRO A 60 5.37 9.95 -3.63
CA PRO A 60 6.57 10.68 -3.33
C PRO A 60 6.34 11.61 -2.13
N PRO A 61 7.37 11.84 -1.29
CA PRO A 61 7.29 12.82 -0.22
C PRO A 61 7.05 14.25 -0.72
N ARG A 62 7.30 14.52 -2.00
CA ARG A 62 7.07 15.81 -2.66
C ARG A 62 6.36 15.60 -3.98
N SER A 63 5.33 16.41 -4.26
CA SER A 63 4.54 16.34 -5.50
C SER A 63 5.34 16.64 -6.77
N THR A 64 6.57 17.17 -6.65
CA THR A 64 7.47 17.47 -7.77
C THR A 64 8.44 16.33 -8.11
N GLU A 65 8.56 15.31 -7.25
CA GLU A 65 9.43 14.18 -7.52
C GLU A 65 8.81 13.26 -8.57
N MET A 66 9.59 12.93 -9.59
CA MET A 66 9.21 12.04 -10.68
C MET A 66 10.04 10.77 -10.59
N HIS A 67 9.41 9.62 -10.84
CA HIS A 67 10.08 8.33 -10.93
C HIS A 67 9.50 7.53 -12.08
N SER A 68 10.28 6.58 -12.58
CA SER A 68 9.86 5.58 -13.56
C SER A 68 10.41 4.25 -13.09
N ILE A 69 9.56 3.50 -12.39
CA ILE A 69 9.91 2.19 -11.85
C ILE A 69 8.96 1.18 -12.49
N TRP A 70 9.54 0.14 -13.08
CA TRP A 70 8.82 -0.98 -13.65
C TRP A 70 9.65 -2.25 -13.46
N GLU A 71 9.04 -3.42 -13.54
CA GLU A 71 9.74 -4.70 -13.46
C GLU A 71 9.08 -5.71 -14.42
N GLU A 72 9.88 -6.63 -14.94
CA GLU A 72 9.36 -7.78 -15.69
C GLU A 72 8.73 -8.77 -14.70
N VAL A 73 7.45 -9.08 -14.89
CA VAL A 73 6.68 -9.91 -13.94
C VAL A 73 7.26 -11.32 -13.81
N ARG A 74 7.86 -11.86 -14.88
CA ARG A 74 8.57 -13.16 -14.86
C ARG A 74 9.75 -13.22 -13.90
N LEU A 75 10.24 -12.07 -13.43
CA LEU A 75 11.34 -11.94 -12.46
C LEU A 75 10.84 -11.77 -11.02
N MET A 76 9.52 -11.80 -10.85
CA MET A 76 8.82 -11.69 -9.57
C MET A 76 8.19 -13.05 -9.25
N ASP A 77 8.13 -13.38 -7.97
CA ASP A 77 7.37 -14.52 -7.48
C ASP A 77 6.68 -14.14 -6.16
N ALA A 78 5.63 -14.86 -5.80
CA ALA A 78 4.84 -14.51 -4.64
C ALA A 78 4.52 -15.72 -3.77
N VAL A 79 4.47 -15.48 -2.46
CA VAL A 79 3.81 -16.37 -1.50
C VAL A 79 2.40 -15.83 -1.30
N THR A 80 1.39 -16.67 -1.53
CA THR A 80 -0.02 -16.27 -1.42
C THR A 80 -0.73 -17.05 -0.33
N PHE A 81 -1.52 -16.36 0.48
CA PHE A 81 -2.49 -16.92 1.40
C PHE A 81 -3.88 -16.61 0.82
N LYS A 82 -4.55 -17.64 0.30
CA LYS A 82 -5.84 -17.51 -0.37
C LYS A 82 -6.95 -17.99 0.55
N ASN A 83 -8.12 -17.39 0.36
CA ASN A 83 -9.32 -17.74 1.09
C ASN A 83 -9.78 -19.12 0.63
N ARG A 84 -9.91 -20.06 1.57
CA ARG A 84 -10.43 -21.40 1.26
C ARG A 84 -11.93 -21.41 1.03
N ASP A 85 -12.65 -20.51 1.70
CA ASP A 85 -14.11 -20.48 1.71
C ASP A 85 -14.67 -19.60 0.58
N GLU A 86 -13.81 -19.00 -0.25
CA GLU A 86 -14.15 -18.12 -1.37
C GLU A 86 -15.10 -16.96 -1.01
N ASP A 87 -15.14 -16.57 0.28
CA ASP A 87 -15.91 -15.44 0.77
C ASP A 87 -15.09 -14.12 0.78
N GLU A 88 -15.72 -13.03 1.19
CA GLU A 88 -15.08 -11.71 1.26
C GLU A 88 -14.14 -11.55 2.47
N TYR A 89 -14.10 -12.51 3.38
CA TYR A 89 -13.43 -12.35 4.67
C TYR A 89 -11.99 -12.88 4.69
N GLY A 90 -11.47 -13.42 3.58
CA GLY A 90 -10.06 -13.80 3.45
C GLY A 90 -9.67 -15.12 4.15
N PRO A 91 -8.37 -15.48 4.18
CA PRO A 91 -7.22 -14.62 3.89
C PRO A 91 -7.09 -14.28 2.40
N ASP A 92 -6.75 -13.03 2.10
CA ASP A 92 -6.51 -12.58 0.74
C ASP A 92 -5.22 -11.77 0.70
N LEU A 93 -4.09 -12.46 0.87
CA LEU A 93 -2.77 -11.84 1.02
C LEU A 93 -1.76 -12.43 0.04
N ALA A 94 -0.89 -11.58 -0.50
CA ALA A 94 0.28 -11.98 -1.26
C ALA A 94 1.50 -11.18 -0.84
N PHE A 95 2.62 -11.87 -0.61
CA PHE A 95 3.94 -11.26 -0.49
C PHE A 95 4.72 -11.51 -1.77
N ILE A 96 4.81 -10.49 -2.61
CA ILE A 96 5.50 -10.54 -3.90
C ILE A 96 6.96 -10.16 -3.67
N ARG A 97 7.89 -11.10 -3.87
CA ARG A 97 9.31 -10.86 -3.71
C ARG A 97 9.84 -10.12 -4.93
N ILE A 98 10.75 -9.18 -4.66
CA ILE A 98 11.43 -8.40 -5.70
C ILE A 98 12.93 -8.61 -5.60
N ARG A 99 13.61 -8.48 -6.74
CA ARG A 99 15.08 -8.59 -6.79
C ARG A 99 15.72 -7.46 -5.99
N LYS A 100 16.83 -7.76 -5.32
CA LYS A 100 17.58 -6.75 -4.53
C LYS A 100 17.93 -5.50 -5.35
N GLY A 101 18.32 -5.66 -6.61
CA GLY A 101 18.61 -4.52 -7.49
C GLY A 101 17.39 -3.61 -7.72
N LYS A 102 16.18 -4.19 -7.80
CA LYS A 102 14.93 -3.42 -7.91
C LYS A 102 14.58 -2.73 -6.60
N ALA A 103 14.78 -3.40 -5.48
CA ALA A 103 14.58 -2.82 -4.15
C ALA A 103 15.41 -1.54 -3.96
N VAL A 104 16.69 -1.55 -4.37
CA VAL A 104 17.56 -0.36 -4.33
C VAL A 104 16.98 0.80 -5.16
N SER A 105 16.40 0.51 -6.33
CA SER A 105 15.75 1.54 -7.16
C SER A 105 14.49 2.11 -6.49
N ILE A 106 13.74 1.30 -5.75
CA ILE A 106 12.56 1.73 -5.01
C ILE A 106 12.95 2.58 -3.79
N GLU A 107 14.03 2.23 -3.09
CA GLU A 107 14.54 2.97 -1.92
C GLU A 107 15.02 4.39 -2.24
N LEU A 108 15.20 4.74 -3.53
CA LEU A 108 15.46 6.12 -3.95
C LEU A 108 14.27 7.06 -3.69
N HIS A 109 13.05 6.51 -3.62
CA HIS A 109 11.81 7.28 -3.56
C HIS A 109 10.85 6.81 -2.45
N GLY A 110 11.02 5.58 -1.97
CA GLY A 110 10.23 4.97 -0.90
C GLY A 110 11.11 4.36 0.19
N ALA A 111 10.51 3.57 1.06
CA ALA A 111 11.20 2.84 2.12
C ALA A 111 10.50 1.49 2.35
N PHE A 112 11.27 0.47 2.73
CA PHE A 112 10.73 -0.83 3.13
C PHE A 112 10.58 -0.88 4.65
N LEU A 113 9.40 -1.25 5.14
CA LEU A 113 9.21 -1.60 6.54
C LEU A 113 9.96 -2.89 6.86
N SER A 114 10.50 -3.03 8.08
CA SER A 114 11.19 -4.24 8.49
C SER A 114 10.25 -5.04 9.35
N PHE A 115 9.81 -6.18 8.83
CA PHE A 115 8.84 -7.03 9.53
C PHE A 115 9.30 -7.37 10.94
N GLU A 116 10.58 -7.70 11.15
CA GLU A 116 11.11 -8.08 12.47
C GLU A 116 11.10 -6.91 13.46
N LYS A 117 11.48 -5.71 12.98
CA LYS A 117 11.50 -4.52 13.84
C LYS A 117 10.08 -4.06 14.18
N ASP A 118 9.18 -4.13 13.22
CA ASP A 118 7.82 -3.64 13.37
C ASP A 118 6.93 -4.68 14.08
N GLU A 119 7.17 -5.98 13.92
CA GLU A 119 6.55 -7.04 14.73
C GLU A 119 6.87 -6.86 16.23
N GLN A 120 8.14 -6.59 16.56
CA GLN A 120 8.52 -6.31 17.94
C GLN A 120 7.76 -5.10 18.51
N ARG A 121 7.56 -4.06 17.70
CA ARG A 121 6.81 -2.85 18.10
C ARG A 121 5.32 -3.11 18.27
N VAL A 122 4.72 -3.96 17.43
CA VAL A 122 3.30 -4.34 17.56
C VAL A 122 3.09 -5.17 18.84
N ARG A 123 4.07 -5.99 19.22
CA ARG A 123 4.03 -6.78 20.47
C ARG A 123 4.31 -5.96 21.73
N THR A 124 4.95 -4.79 21.62
CA THR A 124 5.12 -3.89 22.76
C THR A 124 3.82 -3.16 23.07
N GLU A 125 3.54 -2.94 24.35
CA GLU A 125 2.36 -2.18 24.78
C GLU A 125 2.35 -0.78 24.16
N THR A 126 1.14 -0.27 23.89
CA THR A 126 0.91 1.11 23.46
C THR A 126 1.68 2.07 24.37
N PRO A 127 2.55 2.94 23.83
CA PRO A 127 3.33 3.86 24.67
C PRO A 127 2.41 4.68 25.59
N GLU A 128 2.79 4.77 26.88
CA GLU A 128 2.02 5.52 27.86
C GLU A 128 1.86 6.99 27.42
N GLY A 129 0.65 7.55 27.59
CA GLY A 129 0.34 8.91 27.16
C GLY A 129 0.31 9.11 25.64
N SER A 130 0.16 8.04 24.86
CA SER A 130 -0.04 8.14 23.41
C SER A 130 -1.51 8.00 23.02
N LYS A 131 -1.89 8.71 21.96
CA LYS A 131 -3.13 8.51 21.21
C LYS A 131 -2.85 7.61 20.02
N VAL A 132 -3.87 6.85 19.64
CA VAL A 132 -3.79 5.92 18.51
C VAL A 132 -4.83 6.26 17.45
N VAL A 133 -4.46 6.14 16.19
CA VAL A 133 -5.37 6.10 15.04
C VAL A 133 -4.90 5.02 14.09
N ASP A 134 -5.82 4.44 13.34
CA ASP A 134 -5.51 3.50 12.26
C ASP A 134 -5.67 4.22 10.92
N VAL A 135 -4.79 3.92 9.97
CA VAL A 135 -4.74 4.59 8.66
C VAL A 135 -4.61 3.56 7.56
N VAL A 136 -5.50 3.60 6.57
CA VAL A 136 -5.38 2.80 5.34
C VAL A 136 -4.95 3.70 4.19
N VAL A 137 -3.85 3.35 3.52
CA VAL A 137 -3.27 4.13 2.42
C VAL A 137 -3.25 3.31 1.14
N GLY A 138 -3.80 3.86 0.06
CA GLY A 138 -3.80 3.19 -1.24
C GLY A 138 -4.24 4.10 -2.39
N GLY A 139 -4.01 3.63 -3.60
CA GLY A 139 -4.52 4.25 -4.82
C GLY A 139 -6.02 4.04 -4.93
N VAL A 140 -6.73 5.00 -5.52
CA VAL A 140 -8.16 4.89 -5.79
C VAL A 140 -8.40 5.23 -7.25
N GLU A 141 -8.88 4.25 -8.00
CA GLU A 141 -9.13 4.34 -9.44
C GLU A 141 -10.16 5.43 -9.76
N ALA A 142 -11.25 5.49 -8.99
CA ALA A 142 -12.33 6.47 -9.19
C ALA A 142 -11.88 7.93 -9.02
N MET A 143 -10.75 8.18 -8.36
CA MET A 143 -10.16 9.53 -8.27
C MET A 143 -9.43 9.97 -9.55
N GLY A 144 -9.28 9.05 -10.50
CA GLY A 144 -8.70 9.27 -11.81
C GLY A 144 -7.20 9.52 -11.80
N GLN A 145 -6.68 9.69 -13.01
CA GLN A 145 -5.30 10.04 -13.30
C GLN A 145 -5.24 11.35 -14.07
N LYS A 146 -4.22 12.16 -13.81
CA LYS A 146 -3.88 13.31 -14.66
C LYS A 146 -2.64 13.00 -15.46
N VAL A 147 -2.75 13.13 -16.77
CA VAL A 147 -1.61 13.00 -17.67
C VAL A 147 -1.11 14.40 -18.03
N ASN A 148 0.17 14.65 -17.83
CA ASN A 148 0.87 15.85 -18.26
C ASN A 148 2.02 15.48 -19.19
N MET A 149 2.38 16.36 -20.12
CA MET A 149 3.61 16.21 -20.90
C MET A 149 4.69 17.16 -20.34
N ARG A 150 5.90 16.65 -20.07
CA ARG A 150 7.07 17.43 -19.63
C ARG A 150 8.32 16.95 -20.35
N HIS A 151 8.98 17.84 -21.10
CA HIS A 151 10.25 17.54 -21.81
C HIS A 151 10.20 16.21 -22.59
N ASP A 152 9.17 16.05 -23.43
CA ASP A 152 8.91 14.84 -24.23
C ASP A 152 8.66 13.55 -23.42
N ARG A 153 8.41 13.68 -22.12
CA ARG A 153 7.99 12.57 -21.25
C ARG A 153 6.58 12.76 -20.76
N LYS A 154 5.83 11.67 -20.79
CA LYS A 154 4.48 11.59 -20.22
C LYS A 154 4.61 11.40 -18.70
N LEU A 155 4.11 12.38 -17.94
CA LEU A 155 3.98 12.34 -16.50
C LEU A 155 2.54 11.94 -16.14
N ILE A 156 2.40 10.85 -15.39
CA ILE A 156 1.10 10.40 -14.92
C ILE A 156 1.03 10.67 -13.42
N VAL A 157 0.00 11.39 -13.00
CA VAL A 157 -0.29 11.70 -11.61
C VAL A 157 -1.50 10.89 -11.19
N GLN A 158 -1.25 9.85 -10.39
CA GLN A 158 -2.29 9.04 -9.74
C GLN A 158 -2.71 9.71 -8.43
N ARG A 159 -4.02 9.82 -8.20
CA ARG A 159 -4.59 10.25 -6.91
C ARG A 159 -4.82 9.06 -6.00
N SER A 160 -4.75 9.30 -4.70
CA SER A 160 -4.71 8.26 -3.68
C SER A 160 -5.27 8.79 -2.38
N LEU A 161 -5.72 7.90 -1.52
CA LEU A 161 -6.33 8.25 -0.23
C LEU A 161 -5.52 7.67 0.91
N ALA A 162 -5.47 8.46 1.99
CA ALA A 162 -5.15 7.99 3.32
C ALA A 162 -6.42 8.16 4.15
N ILE A 163 -7.08 7.05 4.47
CA ILE A 163 -8.30 7.01 5.26
C ILE A 163 -7.90 6.84 6.72
N VAL A 164 -8.24 7.83 7.55
CA VAL A 164 -8.01 7.77 9.00
C VAL A 164 -9.28 7.21 9.66
N GLY A 165 -9.11 6.27 10.57
CA GLY A 165 -10.21 5.58 11.23
C GLY A 165 -9.79 4.88 12.49
N ARG A 166 -10.68 3.99 12.96
CA ARG A 166 -10.40 3.03 14.04
C ARG A 166 -10.66 1.63 13.53
N ALA A 167 -9.66 0.78 13.65
CA ALA A 167 -9.79 -0.63 13.33
C ALA A 167 -10.37 -1.39 14.53
N THR A 168 -11.45 -2.14 14.30
CA THR A 168 -12.05 -3.07 15.26
C THR A 168 -11.82 -4.50 14.80
N VAL A 169 -11.44 -5.38 15.72
CA VAL A 169 -11.36 -6.82 15.44
C VAL A 169 -12.78 -7.35 15.28
N ILE A 170 -13.07 -7.92 14.11
CA ILE A 170 -14.38 -8.54 13.81
C ILE A 170 -14.34 -10.06 13.89
N ASP A 171 -13.14 -10.64 13.78
CA ASP A 171 -12.87 -12.08 13.89
C ASP A 171 -11.40 -12.25 14.28
N ASP A 172 -11.14 -13.04 15.32
CA ASP A 172 -9.79 -13.29 15.84
C ASP A 172 -9.37 -14.71 15.45
N GLY A 173 -8.39 -14.82 14.55
CA GLY A 173 -7.75 -16.09 14.23
C GLY A 173 -8.47 -17.02 13.24
N ARG A 174 -9.43 -16.56 12.42
CA ARG A 174 -9.96 -17.40 11.33
C ARG A 174 -8.83 -17.79 10.38
N GLU A 175 -8.57 -19.10 10.31
CA GLU A 175 -7.43 -19.69 9.60
C GLU A 175 -6.05 -19.17 10.05
N GLY A 176 -5.96 -18.67 11.28
CA GLY A 176 -4.73 -18.05 11.81
C GLY A 176 -4.49 -16.62 11.35
N PHE A 177 -5.53 -15.94 10.83
CA PHE A 177 -5.47 -14.53 10.44
C PHE A 177 -6.47 -13.69 11.23
N ASP A 178 -6.02 -12.52 11.66
CA ASP A 178 -6.86 -11.51 12.30
C ASP A 178 -7.64 -10.73 11.24
N ARG A 179 -8.90 -10.40 11.55
CA ARG A 179 -9.74 -9.58 10.67
C ARG A 179 -10.09 -8.28 11.36
N LEU A 180 -9.79 -7.21 10.65
CA LEU A 180 -9.99 -5.85 11.11
C LEU A 180 -10.97 -5.14 10.19
N GLU A 181 -12.00 -4.53 10.76
CA GLU A 181 -12.86 -3.57 10.08
C GLU A 181 -12.40 -2.17 10.46
N LEU A 182 -12.07 -1.34 9.46
CA LEU A 182 -11.76 0.06 9.70
C LEU A 182 -13.01 0.91 9.51
N ILE A 183 -13.43 1.58 10.58
CA ILE A 183 -14.48 2.59 10.54
C ILE A 183 -13.81 3.95 10.34
N PRO A 184 -14.00 4.62 9.19
CA PRO A 184 -13.42 5.95 8.96
C PRO A 184 -13.93 6.96 9.99
N GLU A 185 -13.04 7.83 10.46
CA GLU A 185 -13.46 9.00 11.23
C GLU A 185 -14.26 9.93 10.31
N SER A 186 -15.38 10.45 10.81
CA SER A 186 -16.25 11.32 10.03
C SER A 186 -15.58 12.67 9.76
N ASP A 187 -15.53 13.07 8.49
CA ASP A 187 -15.11 14.41 8.06
C ASP A 187 -16.24 15.01 7.21
N ALA A 188 -16.77 16.15 7.65
CA ALA A 188 -17.90 16.81 6.99
C ALA A 188 -17.54 17.34 5.59
N ASP A 189 -16.26 17.57 5.34
CA ASP A 189 -15.76 18.09 4.06
C ASP A 189 -15.25 16.97 3.13
N PHE A 190 -15.26 15.71 3.59
CA PHE A 190 -14.79 14.58 2.80
C PHE A 190 -15.90 13.97 1.94
N GLU A 191 -15.76 14.11 0.63
CA GLU A 191 -16.59 13.40 -0.34
C GLU A 191 -15.97 12.03 -0.66
N ALA A 192 -16.64 10.96 -0.25
CA ALA A 192 -16.21 9.60 -0.56
C ALA A 192 -16.25 9.34 -2.08
N PRO A 193 -15.24 8.66 -2.65
CA PRO A 193 -15.28 8.28 -4.06
C PRO A 193 -16.41 7.28 -4.31
N GLN A 194 -16.94 7.26 -5.54
CA GLN A 194 -17.99 6.29 -5.94
C GLN A 194 -17.53 4.83 -5.84
N SER A 195 -16.21 4.59 -5.84
CA SER A 195 -15.60 3.28 -5.68
C SER A 195 -14.20 3.43 -5.07
N TYR A 196 -13.82 2.46 -4.24
CA TYR A 196 -12.46 2.30 -3.70
C TYR A 196 -11.60 1.34 -4.52
N GLY A 197 -12.02 1.01 -5.76
CA GLY A 197 -11.24 0.19 -6.69
C GLY A 197 -9.78 0.62 -6.76
N GLY A 198 -8.87 -0.36 -6.75
CA GLY A 198 -7.42 -0.12 -6.72
C GLY A 198 -6.82 0.05 -5.31
N MET A 199 -7.63 0.22 -4.26
CA MET A 199 -7.14 0.36 -2.88
C MET A 199 -6.70 -0.97 -2.26
N SER A 200 -7.20 -2.09 -2.76
CA SER A 200 -6.86 -3.44 -2.31
C SER A 200 -5.35 -3.67 -2.21
N GLY A 201 -4.91 -4.24 -1.10
CA GLY A 201 -3.48 -4.43 -0.79
C GLY A 201 -2.75 -3.18 -0.29
N GLY A 202 -3.45 -2.04 -0.18
CA GLY A 202 -2.95 -0.82 0.45
C GLY A 202 -2.51 -1.05 1.90
N GLY A 203 -1.61 -0.20 2.39
CA GLY A 203 -1.05 -0.35 3.71
C GLY A 203 -2.03 0.04 4.80
N CYS A 204 -2.20 -0.83 5.80
CA CYS A 204 -2.91 -0.54 7.03
C CYS A 204 -1.89 -0.29 8.14
N PHE A 205 -1.93 0.90 8.73
CA PHE A 205 -0.96 1.37 9.71
C PHE A 205 -1.64 1.79 10.99
N ARG A 206 -1.18 1.26 12.13
CA ARG A 206 -1.49 1.81 13.44
C ARG A 206 -0.48 2.90 13.78
N VAL A 207 -0.97 4.09 14.08
CA VAL A 207 -0.15 5.28 14.31
C VAL A 207 -0.30 5.76 15.74
N TYR A 208 0.83 5.89 16.43
CA TYR A 208 0.91 6.43 17.78
C TYR A 208 1.44 7.86 17.76
N PHE A 209 0.79 8.78 18.47
CA PHE A 209 1.26 10.14 18.63
C PHE A 209 1.10 10.59 20.08
N PRO A 210 1.99 11.46 20.60
CA PRO A 210 1.91 11.92 21.97
C PRO A 210 0.60 12.66 22.20
N GLU A 211 -0.10 12.33 23.29
CA GLU A 211 -1.14 13.19 23.83
C GLU A 211 -0.46 14.52 24.19
N LYS A 212 -0.81 15.62 23.52
CA LYS A 212 -0.18 16.92 23.76
C LYS A 212 -0.15 17.17 25.28
N ILE A 213 1.03 17.33 25.87
CA ILE A 213 1.17 18.12 27.08
C ILE A 213 0.67 19.51 26.69
N ARG A 214 -0.53 19.89 27.16
CA ARG A 214 -0.99 21.27 27.10
C ARG A 214 0.14 22.14 27.66
N ARG A 215 0.76 22.96 26.82
CA ARG A 215 1.46 24.15 27.30
C ARG A 215 0.43 25.23 27.56
#